data_AF-R0EXB1-F1
#
_entry.id   AF-R0EXB1-F1
#
_cell.length_a   1.000
_cell.length_b   1.000
_cell.length_c   1.000
_cell.angle_alpha   90.00
_cell.angle_beta   90.00
_cell.angle_gamma   90.00
#
_symmetry.space_group_name_H-M   'P 1'
#
loop_
_entity.id
_entity.type
_entity.pdbx_description
1 polymer ?
#
loop_
_entity_poly.entity_id
_entity_poly.type
_entity_poly.pdbx_seq_one_letter_code
_entity_poly.pdbx_strand_id
1 'polypeptide(L)'
;MMSMSCRLAKSYGLIKLLCDNNNNGGRCRLLRFPQFLLPSPSDGFSAFRSCSTRSMSASSSTNPMSLQEADAVKLLPYVEDKYGGVMTEMTHPMDPCVFSALLRASLSNWTLQGKKGVWIKLPKQLIGLAESAVKEGFWFHHAEKDYLMLVYWIPKEAHTLPANASHRVGIGAYVINHNKEVLVVQEKTGRFQGQGIWKFPTGVVNEGEDIHDGSVREVKEETGVDTEFVQILAFRLQLQLQPYHLIYCNTTDPYLF
;
A
#
# COMPACT_ATOMS: atom_id res chain seq x y z
N MET A 1 6.87 -21.17 9.37
CA MET A 1 5.54 -21.51 8.83
C MET A 1 4.51 -20.55 9.42
N MET A 2 3.96 -19.65 8.59
CA MET A 2 2.62 -19.10 8.79
C MET A 2 1.91 -19.22 7.44
N SER A 3 0.94 -20.13 7.38
CA SER A 3 0.08 -20.27 6.20
C SER A 3 -0.96 -19.15 6.23
N MET A 4 -0.79 -18.13 5.40
CA MET A 4 -1.85 -17.16 5.12
C MET A 4 -2.42 -17.43 3.72
N SER A 5 -3.43 -18.30 3.70
CA SER A 5 -4.32 -18.45 2.54
C SER A 5 -5.24 -17.23 2.48
N CYS A 6 -4.86 -16.21 1.70
CA CYS A 6 -5.76 -15.09 1.39
C CYS A 6 -6.69 -15.47 0.24
N ARG A 7 -7.96 -15.73 0.58
CA ARG A 7 -9.05 -15.92 -0.40
C ARG A 7 -9.64 -14.56 -0.82
N LEU A 8 -10.25 -14.52 -2.01
CA LEU A 8 -10.80 -13.32 -2.65
C LEU A 8 -11.95 -12.66 -1.88
N ALA A 9 -12.20 -11.38 -2.19
CA ALA A 9 -13.53 -10.76 -2.17
C ALA A 9 -13.71 -9.75 -3.34
N LYS A 10 -14.79 -8.94 -3.33
CA LYS A 10 -15.07 -7.78 -4.23
C LYS A 10 -15.64 -6.60 -3.42
N SER A 11 -15.42 -5.28 -3.68
CA SER A 11 -15.78 -4.09 -2.82
C SER A 11 -16.99 -3.22 -3.12
N TYR A 12 -17.75 -2.95 -2.03
CA TYR A 12 -18.60 -1.80 -1.70
C TYR A 12 -18.66 -1.68 -0.15
N GLY A 13 -18.74 -0.47 0.41
CA GLY A 13 -18.81 -0.23 1.86
C GLY A 13 -20.22 0.12 2.34
N LEU A 14 -20.59 -0.24 3.57
CA LEU A 14 -21.84 0.17 4.22
C LEU A 14 -21.58 1.36 5.14
N ILE A 15 -22.35 2.42 4.93
CA ILE A 15 -22.31 3.66 5.70
C ILE A 15 -23.73 3.99 6.15
N LYS A 16 -23.88 4.48 7.37
CA LYS A 16 -25.17 4.88 7.95
C LYS A 16 -25.37 6.38 7.76
N LEU A 17 -26.57 6.75 7.31
CA LEU A 17 -26.93 8.15 7.13
C LEU A 17 -27.27 8.79 8.48
N LEU A 18 -26.59 9.88 8.83
CA LEU A 18 -26.97 10.75 9.94
C LEU A 18 -27.72 11.93 9.32
N CYS A 19 -29.04 11.98 9.48
CA CYS A 19 -29.87 13.01 8.85
C CYS A 19 -29.43 14.42 9.31
N ASP A 20 -29.46 15.42 8.43
CA ASP A 20 -30.74 16.11 8.23
C ASP A 20 -31.17 16.35 6.77
N ASN A 21 -32.48 16.48 6.55
CA ASN A 21 -33.08 16.73 5.24
C ASN A 21 -32.85 18.19 4.79
N ASN A 22 -31.90 18.43 3.90
CA ASN A 22 -31.83 19.72 3.19
C ASN A 22 -31.90 19.52 1.66
N ASN A 23 -33.04 19.92 1.09
CA ASN A 23 -33.45 19.60 -0.27
C ASN A 23 -32.81 20.52 -1.33
N ASN A 24 -31.49 20.44 -1.46
CA ASN A 24 -30.74 21.25 -2.44
C ASN A 24 -30.65 20.58 -3.82
N GLY A 25 -31.67 20.79 -4.64
CA GLY A 25 -31.55 20.87 -6.10
C GLY A 25 -31.03 19.63 -6.85
N GLY A 26 -31.87 18.59 -6.96
CA GLY A 26 -31.91 17.67 -8.10
C GLY A 26 -30.71 16.73 -8.36
N ARG A 27 -29.63 16.79 -7.57
CA ARG A 27 -28.37 16.05 -7.83
C ARG A 27 -28.25 14.70 -7.11
N CYS A 28 -28.96 14.55 -5.99
CA CYS A 28 -28.93 13.40 -5.11
C CYS A 28 -30.35 12.86 -4.94
N ARG A 29 -30.52 11.54 -4.81
CA ARG A 29 -31.84 10.93 -4.57
C ARG A 29 -31.73 9.73 -3.64
N LEU A 30 -32.82 9.46 -2.93
CA LEU A 30 -33.04 8.26 -2.13
C LEU A 30 -33.91 7.25 -2.93
N LEU A 31 -33.46 6.00 -3.03
CA LEU A 31 -34.15 4.91 -3.74
C LEU A 31 -34.51 3.76 -2.79
N ARG A 32 -35.78 3.37 -2.78
CA ARG A 32 -36.32 2.31 -1.90
C ARG A 32 -36.09 0.92 -2.52
N PHE A 33 -35.31 0.06 -1.87
CA PHE A 33 -35.08 -1.31 -2.33
C PHE A 33 -36.21 -2.27 -1.89
N PRO A 34 -36.63 -3.22 -2.75
CA PRO A 34 -37.41 -4.37 -2.30
C PRO A 34 -36.55 -5.29 -1.42
N GLN A 35 -37.12 -5.78 -0.32
CA GLN A 35 -36.42 -6.62 0.64
C GLN A 35 -36.20 -8.03 0.08
N PHE A 36 -34.95 -8.48 0.04
CA PHE A 36 -34.61 -9.90 -0.11
C PHE A 36 -33.86 -10.36 1.15
N LEU A 37 -34.41 -11.38 1.80
CA LEU A 37 -33.81 -12.05 2.96
C LEU A 37 -32.79 -13.08 2.50
N LEU A 38 -31.61 -13.11 3.12
CA LEU A 38 -30.66 -14.22 3.02
C LEU A 38 -30.44 -14.82 4.43
N PRO A 39 -30.47 -16.15 4.58
CA PRO A 39 -30.35 -16.82 5.88
C PRO A 39 -28.89 -17.05 6.30
N SER A 40 -28.66 -17.12 7.61
CA SER A 40 -27.41 -17.52 8.26
C SER A 40 -27.41 -19.01 8.64
N PRO A 41 -26.21 -19.64 8.66
CA PRO A 41 -25.72 -20.36 9.86
C PRO A 41 -24.25 -19.99 10.16
N SER A 42 -23.77 -19.72 11.38
CA SER A 42 -23.81 -20.41 12.69
C SER A 42 -22.81 -21.56 12.86
N ASP A 43 -21.84 -21.34 13.77
CA ASP A 43 -21.00 -22.30 14.53
C ASP A 43 -20.12 -23.32 13.76
N GLY A 44 -18.94 -23.76 14.24
CA GLY A 44 -18.20 -23.49 15.47
C GLY A 44 -16.97 -24.42 15.57
N PHE A 45 -16.44 -24.62 16.79
CA PHE A 45 -15.38 -25.59 17.18
C PHE A 45 -13.89 -25.25 16.94
N SER A 46 -13.03 -26.01 17.63
CA SER A 46 -11.94 -25.47 18.43
C SER A 46 -10.65 -26.31 18.46
N ALA A 47 -9.52 -25.61 18.61
CA ALA A 47 -8.27 -25.97 19.32
C ALA A 47 -7.83 -27.45 19.45
N PHE A 48 -6.57 -27.73 19.05
CA PHE A 48 -5.72 -28.79 19.61
C PHE A 48 -4.28 -28.29 19.85
N ARG A 49 -3.55 -28.94 20.77
CA ARG A 49 -2.24 -28.51 21.34
C ARG A 49 -1.10 -29.50 21.06
N SER A 50 0.13 -28.98 21.07
CA SER A 50 1.41 -29.70 21.37
C SER A 50 1.85 -30.79 20.35
N CYS A 51 3.09 -31.29 20.34
CA CYS A 51 4.26 -31.09 21.23
C CYS A 51 5.60 -31.12 20.45
N SER A 52 6.72 -30.91 21.15
CA SER A 52 8.08 -30.72 20.63
C SER A 52 8.86 -32.01 20.30
N THR A 53 9.92 -31.87 19.48
CA THR A 53 11.17 -32.65 19.62
C THR A 53 12.40 -31.75 19.42
N ARG A 54 13.47 -32.04 20.19
CA ARG A 54 14.81 -31.42 20.08
C ARG A 54 15.69 -32.23 19.11
N SER A 55 16.75 -31.60 18.59
CA SER A 55 18.07 -32.22 18.38
C SER A 55 19.18 -31.16 18.29
N MET A 56 20.42 -31.58 18.52
CA MET A 56 21.66 -30.76 18.55
C MET A 56 22.70 -31.44 17.61
N SER A 57 23.89 -30.91 17.28
CA SER A 57 24.75 -29.84 17.85
C SER A 57 25.53 -29.16 16.69
N ALA A 58 26.63 -28.38 16.78
CA ALA A 58 27.59 -28.07 17.85
C ALA A 58 28.22 -26.66 17.70
N SER A 59 29.54 -26.53 17.83
CA SER A 59 30.32 -25.28 17.99
C SER A 59 31.61 -25.26 17.18
N SER A 60 32.11 -24.06 16.85
CA SER A 60 33.54 -23.73 16.98
C SER A 60 33.71 -22.21 17.16
N SER A 61 34.82 -21.80 17.78
CA SER A 61 34.97 -20.48 18.40
C SER A 61 36.40 -19.98 18.36
N THR A 62 36.63 -18.73 17.92
CA THR A 62 37.89 -17.98 18.12
C THR A 62 37.60 -16.48 18.21
N ASN A 63 37.95 -15.87 19.36
CA ASN A 63 38.02 -14.42 19.55
C ASN A 63 39.49 -13.94 19.31
N PRO A 64 39.87 -12.69 19.63
CA PRO A 64 39.75 -11.55 18.72
C PRO A 64 41.12 -10.88 18.47
N MET A 65 41.19 -9.90 17.56
CA MET A 65 42.35 -9.00 17.50
C MET A 65 41.94 -7.57 17.14
N SER A 66 42.13 -6.66 18.09
CA SER A 66 41.93 -5.22 17.95
C SER A 66 43.14 -4.55 17.30
N LEU A 67 42.95 -3.53 16.47
CA LEU A 67 43.93 -2.45 16.29
C LEU A 67 43.29 -1.15 15.74
N GLN A 68 43.28 -0.13 16.61
CA GLN A 68 43.38 1.32 16.36
C GLN A 68 42.37 2.07 15.49
N GLU A 69 42.00 3.25 16.00
CA GLU A 69 41.05 4.20 15.43
C GLU A 69 41.67 4.94 14.24
N ALA A 70 40.99 4.89 13.09
CA ALA A 70 41.29 5.72 11.94
C ALA A 70 40.49 7.04 12.01
N ASP A 71 41.06 8.09 11.41
CA ASP A 71 40.45 9.42 11.30
C ASP A 71 38.97 9.33 10.85
N ALA A 72 38.08 10.01 11.57
CA ALA A 72 36.67 9.67 11.60
C ALA A 72 35.98 9.98 10.27
N VAL A 73 35.90 8.97 9.39
CA VAL A 73 35.26 9.05 8.08
C VAL A 73 33.83 9.56 8.25
N LYS A 74 33.56 10.76 7.73
CA LYS A 74 32.23 11.36 7.78
C LYS A 74 31.26 10.49 6.99
N LEU A 75 30.25 9.94 7.66
CA LEU A 75 29.20 9.13 7.04
C LEU A 75 27.93 9.96 6.83
N LEU A 76 27.03 9.46 5.97
CA LEU A 76 25.69 10.02 5.83
C LEU A 76 24.88 9.76 7.11
N PRO A 77 24.11 10.74 7.62
CA PRO A 77 23.22 10.52 8.76
C PRO A 77 22.11 9.54 8.35
N TYR A 78 21.79 8.58 9.22
CA TYR A 78 20.78 7.57 8.94
C TYR A 78 19.96 7.21 10.19
N VAL A 79 18.79 6.62 9.96
CA VAL A 79 17.92 6.00 10.95
C VAL A 79 17.76 4.53 10.59
N GLU A 80 17.75 3.62 11.56
CA GLU A 80 17.54 2.20 11.33
C GLU A 80 16.05 1.86 11.21
N ASP A 81 15.71 0.96 10.28
CA ASP A 81 14.35 0.40 10.20
C ASP A 81 14.21 -0.89 11.03
N LYS A 82 12.97 -1.37 11.19
CA LYS A 82 12.63 -2.55 12.00
C LYS A 82 13.09 -3.89 11.39
N TYR A 83 13.68 -3.87 10.19
CA TYR A 83 14.04 -5.03 9.38
C TYR A 83 15.54 -5.11 9.08
N GLY A 84 16.36 -4.27 9.74
CA GLY A 84 17.81 -4.23 9.57
C GLY A 84 18.26 -3.44 8.34
N GLY A 85 17.40 -2.61 7.76
CA GLY A 85 17.77 -1.58 6.80
C GLY A 85 18.09 -0.24 7.46
N VAL A 86 18.50 0.72 6.63
CA VAL A 86 18.84 2.09 7.02
C VAL A 86 18.20 3.09 6.06
N MET A 87 17.72 4.21 6.58
CA MET A 87 17.14 5.30 5.80
C MET A 87 17.93 6.59 6.05
N THR A 88 18.33 7.27 4.97
CA THR A 88 18.97 8.57 5.00
C THR A 88 18.13 9.59 4.22
N GLU A 89 17.98 10.79 4.78
CA GLU A 89 17.25 11.90 4.16
C GLU A 89 18.21 13.05 3.88
N MET A 90 18.32 13.44 2.60
CA MET A 90 19.19 14.55 2.22
C MET A 90 18.50 15.87 2.54
N THR A 91 19.07 16.63 3.48
CA THR A 91 18.45 17.85 4.02
C THR A 91 19.10 19.14 3.53
N HIS A 92 20.32 19.07 2.98
CA HIS A 92 21.12 20.22 2.61
C HIS A 92 21.73 20.03 1.20
N PRO A 93 21.91 21.11 0.41
CA PRO A 93 22.66 21.05 -0.85
C PRO A 93 24.08 20.52 -0.65
N MET A 94 24.53 19.68 -1.57
CA MET A 94 25.84 19.05 -1.56
C MET A 94 26.34 18.90 -3.00
N ASP A 95 27.66 18.94 -3.18
CA ASP A 95 28.28 18.62 -4.47
C ASP A 95 28.08 17.12 -4.82
N PRO A 96 27.73 16.76 -6.07
CA PRO A 96 27.48 15.38 -6.47
C PRO A 96 28.68 14.43 -6.29
N CYS A 97 29.93 14.91 -6.39
CA CYS A 97 31.12 14.09 -6.18
C CYS A 97 31.36 13.84 -4.69
N VAL A 98 31.18 14.88 -3.85
CA VAL A 98 31.23 14.76 -2.39
C VAL A 98 30.15 13.78 -1.89
N PHE A 99 28.94 13.88 -2.43
CA PHE A 99 27.85 12.96 -2.11
C PHE A 99 28.18 11.50 -2.49
N SER A 100 28.70 11.24 -3.70
CA SER A 100 29.16 9.89 -4.09
C SER A 100 30.25 9.34 -3.16
N ALA A 101 31.21 10.16 -2.75
CA ALA A 101 32.28 9.74 -1.83
C ALA A 101 31.72 9.34 -0.45
N LEU A 102 30.84 10.17 0.12
CA LEU A 102 30.17 9.89 1.40
C LEU A 102 29.25 8.66 1.29
N LEU A 103 28.56 8.48 0.17
CA LEU A 103 27.67 7.34 -0.07
C LEU A 103 28.45 6.03 -0.14
N ARG A 104 29.58 5.97 -0.86
CA ARG A 104 30.47 4.79 -0.90
C ARG A 104 31.03 4.43 0.47
N ALA A 105 31.48 5.43 1.23
CA ALA A 105 31.96 5.23 2.61
C ALA A 105 30.84 4.68 3.52
N SER A 106 29.63 5.24 3.40
CA SER A 106 28.46 4.82 4.17
C SER A 106 28.01 3.40 3.81
N LEU A 107 27.94 3.06 2.52
CA LEU A 107 27.66 1.69 2.04
C LEU A 107 28.66 0.68 2.59
N SER A 108 29.96 1.01 2.58
CA SER A 108 31.01 0.14 3.11
C SER A 108 30.83 -0.10 4.61
N ASN A 109 30.58 0.97 5.38
CA ASN A 109 30.27 0.85 6.81
C ASN A 109 28.99 0.05 7.08
N TRP A 110 27.89 0.33 6.39
CA TRP A 110 26.62 -0.40 6.55
C TRP A 110 26.74 -1.88 6.17
N THR A 111 27.60 -2.21 5.20
CA THR A 111 27.95 -3.59 4.86
C THR A 111 28.66 -4.30 6.01
N LEU A 112 29.64 -3.66 6.64
CA LEU A 112 30.33 -4.21 7.82
C LEU A 112 29.39 -4.37 9.03
N GLN A 113 28.39 -3.49 9.16
CA GLN A 113 27.34 -3.58 10.18
C GLN A 113 26.24 -4.60 9.86
N GLY A 114 26.32 -5.33 8.73
CA GLY A 114 25.33 -6.32 8.33
C GLY A 114 23.95 -5.75 7.96
N LYS A 115 23.87 -4.47 7.59
CA LYS A 115 22.62 -3.84 7.14
C LYS A 115 22.19 -4.40 5.78
N LYS A 116 20.88 -4.36 5.51
CA LYS A 116 20.27 -4.95 4.31
C LYS A 116 19.84 -3.93 3.27
N GLY A 117 18.67 -3.33 3.47
CA GLY A 117 18.11 -2.29 2.59
C GLY A 117 18.66 -0.92 2.95
N VAL A 118 19.01 -0.12 1.94
CA VAL A 118 19.41 1.27 2.10
C VAL A 118 18.41 2.14 1.35
N TRP A 119 17.78 3.07 2.04
CA TRP A 119 16.77 3.99 1.50
C TRP A 119 17.35 5.41 1.47
N ILE A 120 17.25 6.10 0.34
CA ILE A 120 17.64 7.51 0.21
C ILE A 120 16.39 8.32 -0.18
N LYS A 121 15.96 9.19 0.73
CA LYS A 121 14.95 10.21 0.46
C LYS A 121 15.64 11.48 -0.04
N LEU A 122 15.42 11.81 -1.31
CA LEU A 122 15.91 13.03 -1.96
C LEU A 122 14.76 14.04 -2.14
N PRO A 123 14.72 15.15 -1.39
CA PRO A 123 13.82 16.26 -1.69
C PRO A 123 14.02 16.77 -3.12
N LYS A 124 12.95 17.25 -3.75
CA LYS A 124 12.92 17.72 -5.14
C LYS A 124 13.99 18.77 -5.45
N GLN A 125 14.36 19.60 -4.49
CA GLN A 125 15.40 20.64 -4.61
C GLN A 125 16.80 20.03 -4.77
N LEU A 126 17.01 18.78 -4.34
CA LEU A 126 18.29 18.05 -4.37
C LEU A 126 18.31 16.94 -5.44
N ILE A 127 17.39 16.99 -6.41
CA ILE A 127 17.23 15.94 -7.44
C ILE A 127 18.50 15.69 -8.27
N GLY A 128 19.40 16.67 -8.38
CA GLY A 128 20.72 16.50 -9.02
C GLY A 128 21.61 15.42 -8.38
N LEU A 129 21.37 15.06 -7.11
CA LEU A 129 22.07 13.97 -6.43
C LEU A 129 21.57 12.58 -6.86
N ALA A 130 20.42 12.47 -7.53
CA ALA A 130 19.85 11.20 -7.95
C ALA A 130 20.74 10.47 -8.97
N GLU A 131 21.39 11.19 -9.89
CA GLU A 131 22.31 10.60 -10.85
C GLU A 131 23.54 9.97 -10.16
N SER A 132 24.10 10.65 -9.15
CA SER A 132 25.19 10.10 -8.33
C SER A 132 24.74 8.83 -7.58
N ALA A 133 23.55 8.84 -6.97
CA ALA A 133 23.03 7.65 -6.27
C ALA A 133 22.85 6.46 -7.23
N VAL A 134 22.27 6.69 -8.42
CA VAL A 134 22.08 5.65 -9.44
C VAL A 134 23.43 5.10 -9.95
N LYS A 135 24.47 5.94 -10.07
CA LYS A 135 25.84 5.50 -10.41
C LYS A 135 26.47 4.61 -9.33
N GLU A 136 26.10 4.76 -8.06
CA GLU A 136 26.47 3.83 -6.98
C GLU A 136 25.58 2.57 -6.92
N GLY A 137 24.67 2.38 -7.88
CA GLY A 137 23.82 1.19 -8.03
C GLY A 137 22.42 1.28 -7.42
N PHE A 138 22.01 2.45 -6.91
CA PHE A 138 20.63 2.64 -6.43
C PHE A 138 19.63 2.62 -7.60
N TRP A 139 18.40 2.17 -7.32
CA TRP A 139 17.28 2.28 -8.26
C TRP A 139 16.11 3.04 -7.64
N PHE A 140 15.20 3.53 -8.49
CA PHE A 140 14.00 4.25 -8.04
C PHE A 140 12.99 3.28 -7.43
N HIS A 141 12.40 3.67 -6.29
CA HIS A 141 11.31 2.92 -5.65
C HIS A 141 9.96 3.57 -5.92
N HIS A 142 9.80 4.82 -5.47
CA HIS A 142 8.64 5.66 -5.72
C HIS A 142 9.07 7.14 -5.73
N ALA A 143 8.19 8.02 -6.19
CA ALA A 143 8.41 9.45 -6.16
C ALA A 143 7.09 10.14 -5.81
N GLU A 144 7.16 11.01 -4.81
CA GLU A 144 6.07 11.91 -4.46
C GLU A 144 6.29 13.29 -5.07
N LYS A 145 5.27 14.15 -4.97
CA LYS A 145 5.28 15.53 -5.48
C LYS A 145 6.56 16.31 -5.14
N ASP A 146 7.10 16.08 -3.94
CA ASP A 146 8.17 16.87 -3.33
C ASP A 146 9.44 16.06 -2.99
N TYR A 147 9.49 14.73 -3.24
CA TYR A 147 10.70 13.91 -3.07
C TYR A 147 10.76 12.67 -3.97
N LEU A 148 11.97 12.19 -4.26
CA LEU A 148 12.25 10.90 -4.88
C LEU A 148 12.79 9.93 -3.82
N MET A 149 12.28 8.70 -3.78
CA MET A 149 12.83 7.61 -2.97
C MET A 149 13.66 6.66 -3.84
N LEU A 150 14.93 6.52 -3.49
CA LEU A 150 15.82 5.51 -4.07
C LEU A 150 16.12 4.42 -3.06
N VAL A 151 16.39 3.21 -3.56
CA VAL A 151 16.78 2.06 -2.75
C VAL A 151 17.99 1.33 -3.31
N TYR A 152 18.72 0.68 -2.41
CA TYR A 152 19.79 -0.26 -2.70
C TYR A 152 19.69 -1.45 -1.76
N TRP A 153 20.20 -2.61 -2.20
CA TRP A 153 20.23 -3.84 -1.42
C TRP A 153 21.69 -4.31 -1.31
N ILE A 154 22.23 -4.29 -0.10
CA ILE A 154 23.62 -4.66 0.19
C ILE A 154 23.89 -6.17 0.01
N PRO A 155 23.01 -7.08 0.47
CA PRO A 155 23.25 -8.52 0.34
C PRO A 155 23.24 -9.01 -1.12
N LYS A 156 23.98 -10.09 -1.41
CA LYS A 156 23.98 -10.75 -2.73
C LYS A 156 22.73 -11.60 -3.00
N GLU A 157 21.95 -11.89 -1.96
CA GLU A 157 20.66 -12.59 -2.05
C GLU A 157 19.58 -11.69 -2.68
N ALA A 158 18.52 -12.29 -3.21
CA ALA A 158 17.39 -11.54 -3.76
C ALA A 158 16.80 -10.56 -2.73
N HIS A 159 16.45 -9.34 -3.17
CA HIS A 159 15.98 -8.31 -2.25
C HIS A 159 14.59 -8.64 -1.68
N THR A 160 14.40 -8.39 -0.38
CA THR A 160 13.09 -8.51 0.27
C THR A 160 12.42 -7.14 0.50
N LEU A 161 12.90 -6.11 -0.21
CA LEU A 161 12.28 -4.78 -0.20
C LEU A 161 10.83 -4.88 -0.71
N PRO A 162 9.85 -4.20 -0.08
CA PRO A 162 8.49 -4.18 -0.57
C PRO A 162 8.43 -3.53 -1.95
N ALA A 163 7.55 -4.02 -2.83
CA ALA A 163 7.25 -3.34 -4.08
C ALA A 163 6.59 -1.98 -3.82
N ASN A 164 6.67 -1.08 -4.80
CA ASN A 164 5.99 0.20 -4.75
C ASN A 164 4.45 0.06 -4.82
N ALA A 165 3.74 1.11 -4.43
CA ALA A 165 2.29 1.15 -4.45
C ALA A 165 1.76 0.97 -5.90
N SER A 166 1.23 -0.22 -6.16
CA SER A 166 0.80 -0.67 -7.50
C SER A 166 -0.70 -0.57 -7.75
N HIS A 167 -1.48 -0.25 -6.71
CA HIS A 167 -2.93 -0.33 -6.72
C HIS A 167 -3.55 0.97 -6.24
N ARG A 168 -4.50 1.50 -7.02
CA ARG A 168 -5.36 2.62 -6.61
C ARG A 168 -6.57 2.08 -5.87
N VAL A 169 -6.76 2.50 -4.62
CA VAL A 169 -7.91 2.09 -3.80
C VAL A 169 -9.10 2.99 -4.08
N GLY A 170 -10.15 2.44 -4.69
CA GLY A 170 -11.43 3.12 -4.89
C GLY A 170 -12.49 2.63 -3.90
N ILE A 171 -13.35 3.55 -3.44
CA ILE A 171 -14.51 3.23 -2.59
C ILE A 171 -15.82 3.45 -3.35
N GLY A 172 -16.86 2.76 -2.87
CA GLY A 172 -18.25 3.03 -3.24
C GLY A 172 -19.10 2.90 -1.99
N ALA A 173 -19.85 3.95 -1.68
CA ALA A 173 -20.59 4.09 -0.42
C ALA A 173 -22.06 3.66 -0.59
N TYR A 174 -22.44 2.53 -0.02
CA TYR A 174 -23.83 2.16 0.14
C TYR A 174 -24.36 2.86 1.41
N VAL A 175 -25.05 3.99 1.24
CA VAL A 175 -25.61 4.77 2.34
C VAL A 175 -27.12 4.53 2.43
N ILE A 176 -27.61 4.10 3.60
CA ILE A 176 -29.03 3.78 3.83
C ILE A 176 -29.63 4.61 4.97
N ASN A 177 -30.87 5.05 4.82
CA ASN A 177 -31.64 5.76 5.84
C ASN A 177 -32.61 4.84 6.63
N HIS A 178 -33.28 5.40 7.64
CA HIS A 178 -34.26 4.67 8.46
C HIS A 178 -35.49 4.14 7.68
N ASN A 179 -35.82 4.73 6.53
CA ASN A 179 -36.92 4.32 5.65
C ASN A 179 -36.56 3.18 4.67
N LYS A 180 -35.33 2.65 4.78
CA LYS A 180 -34.72 1.66 3.86
C LYS A 180 -34.56 2.20 2.44
N GLU A 181 -34.21 3.47 2.32
CA GLU A 181 -33.89 4.14 1.07
C GLU A 181 -32.38 4.39 0.97
N VAL A 182 -31.83 4.26 -0.23
CA VAL A 182 -30.39 4.28 -0.51
C VAL A 182 -30.01 5.55 -1.27
N LEU A 183 -28.94 6.21 -0.83
CA LEU A 183 -28.40 7.42 -1.45
C LEU A 183 -27.73 7.10 -2.79
N VAL A 184 -28.12 7.82 -3.84
CA VAL A 184 -27.52 7.76 -5.17
C VAL A 184 -27.29 9.15 -5.75
N VAL A 185 -26.30 9.25 -6.64
CA VAL A 185 -25.84 10.48 -7.30
C VAL A 185 -25.85 10.33 -8.82
N GLN A 186 -25.86 11.47 -9.52
CA GLN A 186 -25.54 11.57 -10.94
C GLN A 186 -24.29 12.42 -11.19
N GLU A 187 -23.44 11.96 -12.11
CA GLU A 187 -22.25 12.70 -12.53
C GLU A 187 -22.65 13.97 -13.31
N LYS A 188 -22.14 15.14 -12.89
CA LYS A 188 -22.29 16.39 -13.66
C LYS A 188 -21.32 16.49 -14.85
N THR A 189 -20.24 15.71 -14.82
CA THR A 189 -19.12 15.76 -15.76
C THR A 189 -18.52 14.38 -15.90
N GLY A 190 -18.03 14.02 -17.09
CA GLY A 190 -17.41 12.72 -17.34
C GLY A 190 -18.30 11.80 -18.19
N ARG A 191 -17.95 10.50 -18.20
CA ARG A 191 -18.48 9.54 -19.18
C ARG A 191 -19.99 9.36 -19.12
N PHE A 192 -20.62 9.53 -17.94
CA PHE A 192 -22.04 9.28 -17.74
C PHE A 192 -22.87 10.57 -17.60
N GLN A 193 -22.28 11.74 -17.86
CA GLN A 193 -22.97 13.02 -17.86
C GLN A 193 -24.19 13.00 -18.79
N GLY A 194 -25.35 13.42 -18.26
CA GLY A 194 -26.61 13.52 -19.03
C GLY A 194 -27.28 12.20 -19.39
N GLN A 195 -26.70 11.03 -19.05
CA GLN A 195 -27.26 9.72 -19.41
C GLN A 195 -28.33 9.20 -18.44
N GLY A 196 -28.66 9.97 -17.39
CA GLY A 196 -29.67 9.58 -16.40
C GLY A 196 -29.25 8.43 -15.46
N ILE A 197 -27.99 7.97 -15.54
CA ILE A 197 -27.47 6.84 -14.78
C ILE A 197 -27.21 7.25 -13.33
N TRP A 198 -27.96 6.63 -12.42
CA TRP A 198 -27.76 6.76 -10.98
C TRP A 198 -26.74 5.73 -10.49
N LYS A 199 -25.76 6.17 -9.70
CA LYS A 199 -24.76 5.31 -9.04
C LYS A 199 -24.70 5.62 -7.55
N PHE A 200 -24.09 4.73 -6.77
CA PHE A 200 -23.67 5.07 -5.40
C PHE A 200 -22.62 6.19 -5.44
N PRO A 201 -22.46 6.98 -4.37
CA PRO A 201 -21.30 7.84 -4.23
C PRO A 201 -20.00 7.03 -4.33
N THR A 202 -19.02 7.52 -5.08
CA THR A 202 -17.80 6.78 -5.41
C THR A 202 -16.59 7.69 -5.44
N GLY A 203 -15.53 7.25 -4.80
CA GLY A 203 -14.34 8.06 -4.58
C GLY A 203 -13.05 7.25 -4.58
N VAL A 204 -11.96 7.90 -4.20
CA VAL A 204 -10.63 7.29 -4.12
C VAL A 204 -10.02 7.62 -2.77
N VAL A 205 -9.47 6.60 -2.12
CA VAL A 205 -8.76 6.78 -0.85
C VAL A 205 -7.43 7.44 -1.15
N ASN A 206 -7.14 8.53 -0.45
CA ASN A 206 -5.87 9.24 -0.57
C ASN A 206 -4.72 8.42 0.04
N GLU A 207 -3.47 8.77 -0.28
CA GLU A 207 -2.33 8.14 0.39
C GLU A 207 -2.34 8.50 1.88
N GLY A 208 -2.17 7.49 2.75
CA GLY A 208 -2.21 7.66 4.20
C GLY A 208 -3.61 7.89 4.80
N GLU A 209 -4.66 7.92 3.98
CA GLU A 209 -6.05 8.00 4.43
C GLU A 209 -6.61 6.60 4.70
N ASP A 210 -7.34 6.44 5.81
CA ASP A 210 -8.03 5.18 6.07
C ASP A 210 -9.28 5.03 5.19
N ILE A 211 -9.60 3.80 4.82
CA ILE A 211 -10.78 3.47 3.97
C ILE A 211 -12.08 4.02 4.59
N HIS A 212 -12.19 4.04 5.93
CA HIS A 212 -13.37 4.52 6.62
C HIS A 212 -13.55 6.04 6.47
N ASP A 213 -12.51 6.83 6.77
CA ASP A 213 -12.47 8.28 6.61
C ASP A 213 -12.72 8.70 5.16
N GLY A 214 -11.97 8.11 4.21
CA GLY A 214 -12.16 8.37 2.78
C GLY A 214 -13.59 8.07 2.32
N SER A 215 -14.23 7.04 2.85
CA SER A 215 -15.62 6.72 2.49
C SER A 215 -16.65 7.72 3.01
N VAL A 216 -16.43 8.32 4.20
CA VAL A 216 -17.29 9.37 4.77
C VAL A 216 -17.05 10.71 4.05
N ARG A 217 -15.78 11.05 3.82
CA ARG A 217 -15.35 12.25 3.10
C ARG A 217 -15.97 12.33 1.70
N GLU A 218 -15.88 11.27 0.92
CA GLU A 218 -16.39 11.25 -0.47
C GLU A 218 -17.92 11.40 -0.54
N VAL A 219 -18.67 10.81 0.41
CA VAL A 219 -20.12 11.07 0.50
C VAL A 219 -20.39 12.53 0.81
N LYS A 220 -19.63 13.13 1.75
CA LYS A 220 -19.77 14.54 2.12
C LYS A 220 -19.44 15.48 0.96
N GLU A 221 -18.38 15.19 0.19
CA GLU A 221 -17.96 15.96 -0.98
C GLU A 221 -18.96 15.87 -2.15
N GLU A 222 -19.44 14.66 -2.51
CA GLU A 222 -20.37 14.50 -3.63
C GLU A 222 -21.80 14.97 -3.30
N THR A 223 -22.24 14.85 -2.04
CA THR A 223 -23.67 14.98 -1.66
C THR A 223 -23.98 16.03 -0.60
N GLY A 224 -22.99 16.46 0.19
CA GLY A 224 -23.18 17.35 1.35
C GLY A 224 -23.70 16.65 2.61
N VAL A 225 -24.04 15.37 2.56
CA VAL A 225 -24.63 14.59 3.66
C VAL A 225 -23.57 14.10 4.64
N ASP A 226 -23.82 14.23 5.95
CA ASP A 226 -22.99 13.67 7.01
C ASP A 226 -23.34 12.21 7.27
N THR A 227 -22.33 11.37 7.48
CA THR A 227 -22.50 9.92 7.54
C THR A 227 -21.50 9.25 8.49
N GLU A 228 -21.85 8.06 8.97
CA GLU A 228 -21.05 7.24 9.88
C GLU A 228 -20.66 5.93 9.18
N PHE A 229 -19.36 5.64 9.07
CA PHE A 229 -18.90 4.35 8.56
C PHE A 229 -19.35 3.21 9.48
N VAL A 230 -19.91 2.13 8.91
CA VAL A 230 -20.35 0.96 9.70
C VAL A 230 -19.45 -0.25 9.46
N GLN A 231 -19.34 -0.68 8.20
CA GLN A 231 -18.58 -1.89 7.86
C GLN A 231 -18.22 -1.95 6.37
N ILE A 232 -17.17 -2.71 6.06
CA ILE A 232 -16.87 -3.12 4.69
C ILE A 232 -17.78 -4.32 4.36
N LEU A 233 -18.65 -4.22 3.35
CA LEU A 233 -19.45 -5.37 2.90
C LEU A 233 -18.63 -6.37 2.06
N ALA A 234 -17.48 -5.90 1.57
CA ALA A 234 -16.95 -6.30 0.27
C ALA A 234 -15.53 -5.64 0.06
N PHE A 235 -14.48 -6.33 -0.47
CA PHE A 235 -13.18 -5.73 -0.94
C PHE A 235 -12.62 -6.31 -2.28
N ARG A 236 -12.39 -5.52 -3.37
CA ARG A 236 -12.05 -6.02 -4.75
C ARG A 236 -10.64 -5.73 -5.24
N LEU A 237 -10.30 -6.45 -6.31
CA LEU A 237 -9.26 -6.12 -7.28
C LEU A 237 -9.83 -6.17 -8.71
N GLN A 238 -9.54 -5.14 -9.51
CA GLN A 238 -9.76 -5.12 -10.96
C GLN A 238 -8.42 -4.85 -11.63
N LEU A 239 -7.89 -5.83 -12.34
CA LEU A 239 -6.72 -5.62 -13.20
C LEU A 239 -7.15 -4.78 -14.40
N GLN A 240 -6.55 -3.61 -14.57
CA GLN A 240 -6.76 -2.77 -15.75
C GLN A 240 -5.91 -3.32 -16.91
N LEU A 241 -6.31 -4.49 -17.41
CA LEU A 241 -5.74 -5.05 -18.62
C LEU A 241 -6.00 -4.08 -19.78
N GLN A 242 -4.94 -3.76 -20.53
CA GLN A 242 -5.08 -3.18 -21.87
C GLN A 242 -5.91 -4.14 -22.74
N PRO A 243 -6.64 -3.68 -23.77
CA PRO A 243 -7.68 -4.46 -24.45
C PRO A 243 -7.20 -5.62 -25.36
N TYR A 244 -6.10 -6.28 -25.01
CA TYR A 244 -5.54 -7.46 -25.67
C TYR A 244 -5.04 -8.48 -24.63
N HIS A 245 -4.98 -9.77 -25.02
CA HIS A 245 -4.68 -10.94 -24.19
C HIS A 245 -5.88 -11.53 -23.41
N LEU A 246 -6.83 -12.06 -24.18
CA LEU A 246 -7.57 -13.25 -23.76
C LEU A 246 -6.55 -14.42 -23.69
N ILE A 247 -6.11 -14.80 -22.49
CA ILE A 247 -5.20 -15.95 -22.32
C ILE A 247 -6.02 -17.25 -22.40
N TYR A 248 -6.07 -17.84 -23.59
CA TYR A 248 -6.57 -19.20 -23.79
C TYR A 248 -5.40 -20.18 -23.71
N CYS A 249 -5.31 -20.92 -22.59
CA CYS A 249 -4.38 -22.03 -22.46
C CYS A 249 -5.08 -23.32 -22.89
N ASN A 250 -4.75 -23.85 -24.07
CA ASN A 250 -5.12 -25.21 -24.45
C ASN A 250 -4.11 -26.19 -23.86
N THR A 251 -4.57 -27.32 -23.32
CA THR A 251 -3.67 -28.44 -23.02
C THR A 251 -3.38 -29.24 -24.30
N THR A 252 -2.13 -29.67 -24.47
CA THR A 252 -1.75 -30.66 -25.49
C THR A 252 -1.50 -32.04 -24.87
N ASP A 253 -1.79 -32.22 -23.58
CA ASP A 253 -1.67 -33.49 -22.89
C ASP A 253 -2.95 -34.33 -23.08
N PRO A 254 -2.90 -35.46 -23.80
CA PRO A 254 -4.07 -36.31 -24.02
C PRO A 254 -4.42 -37.19 -22.82
N TYR A 255 -3.64 -37.19 -21.73
CA TYR A 255 -3.82 -38.07 -20.56
C TYR A 255 -4.48 -37.41 -19.34
N LEU A 256 -5.06 -36.22 -19.52
CA LEU A 256 -5.66 -35.42 -18.44
C LEU A 256 -7.19 -35.57 -18.30
N PHE A 257 -7.76 -36.66 -18.85
CA PHE A 257 -9.13 -37.15 -18.65
C PHE A 257 -9.17 -38.68 -18.55
#